data_AF-A0AAT9T8X3-F1
#
_entry.id   AF-A0AAT9T8X3-F1
#
_cell.length_a   1.000
_cell.length_b   1.000
_cell.length_c   1.000
_cell.angle_alpha   90.00
_cell.angle_beta   90.00
_cell.angle_gamma   90.00
#
_symmetry.space_group_name_H-M   'P 1'
#
loop_
_entity.id
_entity.type
_entity.pdbx_description
1 polymer ?
#
loop_
_entity_poly.entity_id
_entity_poly.type
_entity_poly.pdbx_seq_one_letter_code
_entity_poly.pdbx_strand_id
1 'polypeptide(L)' 'MSDEPGTPADDFPHGAGNPARGALRAAGYTRLAQLTTVTVAEVLALHGVGPKAVRALREALAAEGLAFAGE' A
#
# COMPACT_ATOMS: atom_id res chain seq x y z
N MET A 1 -15.47 4.57 -25.29
CA MET A 1 -16.26 4.31 -24.08
C MET A 1 -15.42 4.78 -22.90
N SER A 2 -15.77 5.94 -22.38
CA SER A 2 -15.17 6.52 -21.18
C SER A 2 -15.86 5.88 -19.98
N ASP A 3 -15.09 5.35 -19.03
CA ASP A 3 -15.60 4.95 -17.72
C ASP A 3 -15.28 6.06 -16.70
N GLU A 4 -16.31 6.41 -15.94
CA GLU A 4 -16.45 7.56 -15.03
C GLU A 4 -15.92 7.26 -13.60
N PRO A 5 -15.94 8.23 -12.65
CA PRO A 5 -15.01 8.28 -11.52
C PRO A 5 -15.48 7.46 -10.31
N GLY A 6 -15.17 6.18 -10.28
CA GLY A 6 -15.14 5.41 -9.03
C GLY A 6 -13.79 5.63 -8.36
N THR A 7 -13.73 6.13 -7.12
CA THR A 7 -12.52 6.14 -6.26
C THR A 7 -11.65 4.94 -6.61
N PRO A 8 -10.42 5.10 -7.14
CA PRO A 8 -9.67 3.94 -7.62
C PRO A 8 -9.49 3.04 -6.40
N ALA A 9 -10.20 1.92 -6.34
CA ALA A 9 -10.17 1.00 -5.22
C ALA A 9 -8.71 0.62 -5.09
N ASP A 10 -8.05 1.17 -4.07
CA ASP A 10 -6.64 0.92 -3.89
C ASP A 10 -6.48 -0.58 -3.61
N ASP A 11 -5.46 -1.19 -4.20
CA ASP A 11 -5.21 -2.63 -4.15
C ASP A 11 -4.74 -3.10 -2.76
N PHE A 12 -4.87 -2.24 -1.74
CA PHE A 12 -4.37 -2.50 -0.42
C PHE A 12 -5.33 -3.38 0.39
N PRO A 13 -4.79 -4.34 1.15
CA PRO A 13 -5.59 -5.23 1.98
C PRO A 13 -6.37 -4.44 3.03
N HIS A 14 -7.58 -4.90 3.34
CA HIS A 14 -8.38 -4.35 4.45
C HIS A 14 -7.61 -4.34 5.78
N GLY A 15 -6.65 -5.26 5.96
CA GLY A 15 -5.77 -5.35 7.12
C GLY A 15 -4.83 -4.14 7.31
N ALA A 16 -4.56 -3.36 6.25
CA ALA A 16 -3.74 -2.15 6.34
C ALA A 16 -4.43 -1.04 7.16
N GLY A 17 -5.76 -1.05 7.21
CA GLY A 17 -6.57 -0.06 7.90
C GLY A 17 -6.75 1.25 7.10
N ASN A 18 -7.86 1.94 7.36
CA ASN A 18 -8.23 3.19 6.67
C ASN A 18 -7.14 4.29 6.67
N PRO A 19 -6.44 4.59 7.78
CA PRO A 19 -5.45 5.68 7.77
C PRO A 19 -4.24 5.36 6.91
N ALA A 20 -3.78 4.10 6.89
CA ALA A 20 -2.64 3.70 6.06
C ALA A 20 -2.99 3.74 4.57
N ARG A 21 -4.17 3.25 4.18
CA ARG A 21 -4.66 3.33 2.79
C ARG A 21 -4.78 4.78 2.31
N GLY A 22 -5.28 5.66 3.17
CA GLY A 22 -5.35 7.10 2.92
C GLY A 22 -3.96 7.72 2.72
N ALA A 23 -3.01 7.40 3.60
CA ALA A 23 -1.63 7.88 3.52
C ALA A 23 -0.90 7.39 2.26
N LEU A 24 -1.06 6.11 1.92
CA LEU A 24 -0.51 5.52 0.71
C LEU A 24 -1.06 6.19 -0.55
N ARG A 25 -2.38 6.37 -0.61
CA ARG A 25 -3.04 7.10 -1.70
C ARG A 25 -2.58 8.54 -1.80
N ALA A 26 -2.44 9.23 -0.67
CA ALA A 26 -1.93 10.59 -0.63
C ALA A 26 -0.47 10.68 -1.11
N ALA A 27 0.32 9.63 -0.88
CA ALA A 27 1.67 9.48 -1.41
C ALA A 27 1.73 9.00 -2.88
N GLY A 28 0.58 8.77 -3.53
CA GLY A 28 0.49 8.31 -4.93
C GLY A 28 0.60 6.80 -5.12
N TYR A 29 0.64 6.02 -4.04
CA TYR A 29 0.58 4.56 -4.08
C TYR A 29 -0.88 4.13 -4.15
N THR A 30 -1.24 3.45 -5.23
CA THR A 30 -2.58 2.89 -5.44
C THR A 30 -2.55 1.38 -5.67
N ARG A 31 -1.36 0.80 -5.85
CA ARG A 31 -1.14 -0.62 -6.15
C ARG A 31 -0.03 -1.21 -5.27
N LEU A 32 -0.15 -2.50 -4.93
CA LEU A 32 0.88 -3.24 -4.20
C LEU A 32 2.21 -3.26 -4.95
N ALA A 33 2.20 -3.42 -6.27
CA ALA A 33 3.43 -3.43 -7.08
C ALA A 33 4.28 -2.14 -6.91
N GLN A 34 3.67 -0.98 -6.63
CA GLN A 34 4.43 0.25 -6.37
C GLN A 34 5.16 0.22 -5.02
N LEU A 35 4.73 -0.63 -4.11
CA LEU A 35 5.42 -0.83 -2.84
C LEU A 35 6.73 -1.61 -3.00
N THR A 36 6.93 -2.29 -4.13
CA THR A 36 8.18 -2.99 -4.44
C THR A 36 9.34 -2.04 -4.74
N THR A 37 9.04 -0.77 -5.01
CA THR A 37 10.04 0.27 -5.28
C THR A 37 10.36 1.12 -4.06
N VAL A 38 9.70 0.88 -2.92
CA VAL A 38 9.93 1.59 -1.66
C VAL A 38 10.22 0.64 -0.52
N THR A 39 10.99 1.12 0.45
CA THR A 39 11.35 0.32 1.62
C THR A 39 10.25 0.38 2.67
N VAL A 40 10.25 -0.59 3.59
CA VAL A 40 9.37 -0.56 4.76
C VAL A 40 9.55 0.72 5.59
N ALA A 41 10.77 1.25 5.68
CA ALA A 41 11.06 2.47 6.43
C ALA A 41 10.39 3.70 5.80
N GLU A 42 10.44 3.82 4.47
CA GLU A 42 9.77 4.89 3.73
C GLU A 42 8.25 4.81 3.91
N VAL A 43 7.70 3.59 3.86
CA VAL A 43 6.27 3.34 4.06
C VAL A 43 5.85 3.66 5.49
N LEU A 44 6.67 3.35 6.50
CA LEU A 44 6.45 3.74 7.91
C LEU A 44 6.59 5.24 8.15
N ALA A 45 7.37 5.94 7.33
CA ALA A 45 7.50 7.40 7.41
C ALA A 45 6.22 8.13 6.98
N LEU A 46 5.32 7.46 6.22
CA LEU A 46 4.04 8.02 5.83
C LEU A 46 3.10 8.19 7.04
N HIS A 47 2.60 9.40 7.21
CA HIS A 47 1.73 9.75 8.32
C HIS A 47 0.43 8.93 8.30
N GLY A 48 0.27 8.02 9.27
CA GLY A 48 -0.89 7.13 9.38
C GLY A 48 -0.63 5.67 8.99
N VAL A 49 0.57 5.35 8.48
CA VAL A 49 1.00 3.97 8.24
C VAL A 49 1.72 3.43 9.47
N GLY A 50 1.05 2.58 10.23
CA GLY A 50 1.63 1.91 11.39
C GLY A 50 2.29 0.57 11.06
N PRO A 51 3.04 -0.03 12.01
CA PRO A 51 3.65 -1.35 11.85
C PRO A 51 2.61 -2.45 11.55
N LYS A 52 1.37 -2.30 12.03
CA LYS A 52 0.26 -3.20 11.66
C LYS A 52 -0.06 -3.14 10.17
N ALA A 53 -0.05 -1.94 9.59
CA ALA A 53 -0.33 -1.76 8.18
C ALA A 53 0.77 -2.37 7.31
N VAL A 54 2.03 -2.13 7.67
CA VAL A 54 3.18 -2.75 7.01
C VAL A 54 3.09 -4.27 7.02
N ARG A 55 2.70 -4.88 8.15
CA ARG A 55 2.53 -6.34 8.22
C ARG A 55 1.47 -6.83 7.23
N ALA A 56 0.31 -6.18 7.18
CA ALA A 56 -0.73 -6.54 6.22
C ALA A 56 -0.27 -6.35 4.76
N LEU A 57 0.44 -5.27 4.45
CA LEU A 57 0.99 -5.01 3.13
C LEU A 57 2.06 -6.04 2.74
N ARG A 58 2.93 -6.41 3.68
CA ARG A 58 3.92 -7.48 3.49
C ARG A 58 3.23 -8.80 3.17
N GLU A 59 2.20 -9.17 3.92
CA GLU A 59 1.46 -10.41 3.69
C GLU A 59 0.79 -10.41 2.31
N ALA A 60 0.22 -9.28 1.90
CA ALA A 60 -0.38 -9.13 0.58
C ALA A 60 0.67 -9.20 -0.55
N LEU A 61 1.80 -8.50 -0.40
CA LEU A 61 2.93 -8.57 -1.33
C LEU A 61 3.43 -10.01 -1.46
N ALA A 62 3.66 -10.70 -0.33
CA ALA A 62 4.15 -12.07 -0.32
C ALA A 62 3.15 -13.06 -0.95
N ALA A 63 1.84 -12.83 -0.82
CA ALA A 63 0.83 -13.62 -1.49
C ALA A 63 0.90 -13.51 -3.03
N GLU A 64 1.40 -12.39 -3.54
CA GLU A 64 1.68 -12.17 -4.98
C GLU A 64 3.13 -12.52 -5.38
N GLY A 65 3.96 -13.00 -4.45
CA GLY A 65 5.38 -13.26 -4.71
C GLY A 65 6.23 -11.98 -4.83
N LEU A 66 5.74 -10.86 -4.31
CA LEU A 66 6.42 -9.57 -4.25
C LEU A 66 6.96 -9.28 -2.85
N ALA A 67 7.87 -8.31 -2.75
CA ALA A 67 8.41 -7.80 -1.49
C ALA A 67 8.64 -6.29 -1.57
N PHE A 68 8.79 -5.63 -0.42
CA PHE A 68 9.22 -4.23 -0.37
C PHE A 68 10.64 -4.09 -0.92
N ALA A 69 11.02 -2.88 -1.35
CA ALA A 69 12.40 -2.62 -1.72
C ALA A 69 13.32 -2.86 -0.51
N GLY A 70 14.30 -3.74 -0.66
CA GLY A 70 15.29 -4.05 0.39
C GLY A 70 15.02 -5.31 1.20
N GLU A 71 14.03 -6.13 0.81
CA GLU A 71 13.86 -7.52 1.26
C GLU A 71 13.99 -8.51 0.11
#